data_AF-A0A9D4M267-F1
#
_entry.id   AF-A0A9D4M267-F1
#
_cell.length_a   1.000
_cell.length_b   1.000
_cell.length_c   1.000
_cell.angle_alpha   90.00
_cell.angle_beta   90.00
_cell.angle_gamma   90.00
#
_symmetry.space_group_name_H-M   'P 1'
#
loop_
_entity.id
_entity.type
_entity.pdbx_description
1 polymer ?
#
loop_
_entity_poly.entity_id
_entity_poly.type
_entity_poly.pdbx_seq_one_letter_code
_entity_poly.pdbx_strand_id
1 'polypeptide(L)'
;MTGYWKGSHCIKLKGKRMDGTSMLIRQCATSDWGSVCGLIKFDSKANNNFEDIDGCVETCESDGCNTATTPIYNIAIILSSVMFRIILAKN
;
A
#
# COMPACT_ATOMS: atom_id res chain seq x y z
N MET A 1 0.60 6.83 -21.33
CA MET A 1 1.57 7.85 -20.88
C MET A 1 2.75 7.11 -20.27
N THR A 2 3.83 6.89 -21.03
CA THR A 2 5.04 6.21 -20.56
C THR A 2 6.15 7.26 -20.45
N GLY A 3 6.25 7.87 -19.27
CA GLY A 3 7.39 8.71 -18.91
C GLY A 3 8.50 7.83 -18.34
N TYR A 4 9.70 7.90 -18.89
CA TYR A 4 10.89 7.23 -18.36
C TYR A 4 11.25 7.81 -16.99
N TRP A 5 10.72 7.22 -15.91
CA TRP A 5 11.23 7.47 -14.57
C TRP A 5 12.54 6.69 -14.42
N LYS A 6 13.63 7.35 -14.02
CA LYS A 6 14.92 6.69 -13.72
C LYS A 6 14.86 5.81 -12.45
N GLY A 7 13.72 5.22 -12.12
CA GLY A 7 13.59 4.32 -10.97
C GLY A 7 13.73 2.87 -11.43
N SER A 8 14.62 2.12 -10.79
CA SER A 8 14.71 0.66 -10.92
C SER A 8 13.79 -0.06 -9.93
N HIS A 9 13.25 0.67 -8.96
CA HIS A 9 12.45 0.12 -7.87
C HIS A 9 11.23 1.00 -7.60
N CYS A 10 10.15 0.39 -7.12
CA CYS A 10 8.98 1.04 -6.56
C CYS A 10 9.01 0.91 -5.03
N ILE A 11 8.87 2.03 -4.34
CA ILE A 11 8.81 2.10 -2.88
C ILE A 11 7.36 2.33 -2.44
N LYS A 12 6.97 1.69 -1.34
CA LYS A 12 5.73 1.96 -0.61
C LYS A 12 6.03 2.15 0.87
N LEU A 13 5.82 3.35 1.39
CA LEU A 13 5.85 3.63 2.83
C LEU A 13 4.43 3.82 3.32
N LYS A 14 4.02 3.04 4.32
CA LYS A 14 2.72 3.20 4.99
C LYS A 14 2.94 3.22 6.50
N GLY A 15 2.47 4.27 7.15
CA GLY A 15 2.66 4.42 8.59
C GLY A 15 1.83 5.55 9.18
N LYS A 16 2.17 5.92 10.41
CA LYS A 16 1.63 7.07 11.13
C LYS A 16 2.76 7.97 11.59
N ARG A 17 2.52 9.28 11.49
CA ARG A 17 3.36 10.29 12.14
C ARG A 17 3.16 10.27 13.65
N MET A 18 4.06 10.92 14.36
CA MET A 18 3.98 11.09 15.82
C MET A 18 2.72 11.82 16.28
N ASP A 19 2.14 12.68 15.45
CA ASP A 19 0.86 13.36 15.72
C ASP A 19 -0.38 12.47 15.47
N GLY A 20 -0.18 11.22 15.06
CA GLY A 20 -1.24 10.25 14.74
C GLY A 20 -1.74 10.30 13.30
N THR A 21 -1.29 11.26 12.49
CA THR A 21 -1.68 11.40 11.09
C THR A 21 -1.20 10.20 10.28
N SER A 22 -2.10 9.55 9.55
CA SER A 22 -1.74 8.45 8.66
C SER A 22 -1.03 8.96 7.41
N MET A 23 0.05 8.29 7.01
CA MET A 23 0.88 8.65 5.87
C MET A 23 1.03 7.48 4.93
N LEU A 24 0.96 7.77 3.62
CA LEU A 24 1.14 6.82 2.54
C LEU A 24 1.95 7.47 1.43
N ILE A 25 3.13 6.92 1.16
CA ILE A 25 4.02 7.39 0.09
C ILE A 25 4.23 6.26 -0.90
N ARG A 26 4.11 6.59 -2.18
CA ARG A 26 4.46 5.72 -3.29
C ARG A 26 5.36 6.50 -4.23
N GLN A 27 6.57 6.01 -4.45
CA GLN A 27 7.51 6.67 -5.34
C GLN A 27 8.40 5.65 -6.05
N CYS A 28 8.93 6.05 -7.20
CA CYS A 28 9.99 5.31 -7.87
C CYS A 28 11.34 5.72 -7.27
N ALA A 29 12.24 4.76 -7.05
CA ALA A 29 13.58 4.97 -6.53
C ALA A 29 14.62 4.27 -7.41
N THR A 30 15.85 4.79 -7.39
CA THR A 30 17.01 4.19 -8.08
C THR A 30 17.66 3.06 -7.28
N SER A 31 17.25 2.87 -6.02
CA SER A 31 17.82 1.87 -5.11
C SER A 31 16.74 1.14 -4.34
N ASP A 32 17.07 -0.07 -3.92
CA ASP A 32 16.27 -0.85 -2.99
C ASP A 32 16.33 -0.24 -1.58
N TRP A 33 15.18 0.02 -0.97
CA TRP A 33 15.10 0.48 0.43
C TRP A 33 14.82 -0.68 1.39
N GLY A 34 14.64 -1.89 0.85
CA GLY A 34 14.33 -3.11 1.55
C GLY A 34 12.88 -3.21 1.97
N SER A 35 12.65 -4.14 2.89
CA SER A 35 11.40 -4.38 3.61
C SER A 35 11.70 -4.25 5.09
N VAL A 36 11.26 -3.15 5.71
CA VAL A 36 11.48 -2.91 7.14
C VAL A 36 10.29 -2.19 7.76
N CYS A 37 9.96 -2.58 8.99
CA CYS A 37 8.92 -1.96 9.80
C CYS A 37 9.50 -1.42 11.10
N GLY A 38 8.94 -0.32 11.59
CA GLY A 38 9.31 0.35 12.83
C GLY A 38 9.36 1.85 12.67
N LEU A 39 10.20 2.50 13.48
CA LEU A 39 10.39 3.95 13.43
C LEU A 39 11.34 4.32 12.29
N ILE A 40 10.82 4.99 11.28
CA ILE A 40 11.51 5.37 10.05
C ILE A 40 11.67 6.89 10.02
N LYS A 41 12.90 7.36 9.84
CA LYS A 41 13.18 8.79 9.57
C LYS A 41 13.01 9.07 8.09
N PHE A 42 11.97 9.82 7.74
CA PHE A 42 11.67 10.17 6.36
C PHE A 42 12.03 11.63 6.08
N ASP A 43 12.87 11.86 5.07
CA ASP A 43 13.21 13.22 4.59
C ASP A 43 12.06 13.81 3.77
N SER A 44 11.27 14.66 4.41
CA SER A 44 10.14 15.34 3.78
C SER A 44 10.61 16.59 3.05
N LYS A 45 10.89 16.45 1.75
CA LYS A 45 11.22 17.59 0.87
C LYS A 45 10.17 18.71 0.85
N ALA A 46 8.93 18.42 1.25
CA ALA A 46 7.86 19.42 1.34
C ALA A 46 8.10 20.41 2.49
N ASN A 47 8.73 19.96 3.58
CA ASN A 47 8.89 20.72 4.81
C ASN A 47 10.38 20.99 5.14
N ASN A 48 11.31 20.56 4.29
CA ASN A 48 12.77 20.59 4.51
C ASN A 48 13.16 20.06 5.90
N ASN A 49 12.50 18.98 6.36
CA ASN A 49 12.74 18.40 7.66
C ASN A 49 12.54 16.87 7.64
N PHE A 50 13.18 16.20 8.59
CA PHE A 50 12.96 14.78 8.83
C PHE A 50 11.71 14.57 9.70
N GLU A 51 10.86 13.65 9.28
CA GLU A 51 9.66 13.23 10.01
C GLU A 51 9.86 11.79 10.51
N ASP A 52 9.60 11.55 11.80
CA ASP A 52 9.53 10.20 12.35
C ASP A 52 8.18 9.57 12.00
N ILE A 53 8.23 8.41 11.36
CA ILE A 53 7.06 7.65 10.91
C ILE A 53 7.14 6.25 11.51
N ASP A 54 6.16 5.87 12.33
CA ASP A 54 5.97 4.49 12.74
C ASP A 54 5.19 3.75 11.64
N GLY A 55 5.87 2.86 10.91
CA GLY A 55 5.28 2.22 9.75
C GLY A 55 6.18 1.18 9.10
N CYS A 56 5.79 0.78 7.89
CA CYS A 56 6.54 -0.17 7.08
C CYS A 56 6.89 0.44 5.73
N VAL A 57 8.13 0.21 5.30
CA VAL A 57 8.59 0.45 3.94
C VAL A 57 8.76 -0.89 3.24
N GLU A 58 8.32 -0.93 1.99
CA GLU A 58 8.45 -2.09 1.11
C GLU A 58 8.96 -1.65 -0.24
N THR A 59 9.79 -2.49 -0.86
CA THR A 59 10.37 -2.27 -2.17
C THR A 59 10.05 -3.42 -3.12
N CYS A 60 9.79 -3.11 -4.40
CA CYS A 60 9.54 -4.10 -5.43
C CYS A 60 10.00 -3.59 -6.81
N GLU A 61 10.24 -4.49 -7.76
CA GLU A 61 10.94 -4.19 -9.03
C GLU A 61 10.04 -4.18 -10.27
N SER A 62 8.78 -4.62 -10.16
CA SER A 62 7.86 -4.66 -11.30
C SER A 62 7.01 -3.40 -11.40
N ASP A 63 6.72 -2.97 -12.62
CA ASP A 63 5.90 -1.78 -12.87
C ASP A 63 4.54 -1.87 -12.14
N GLY A 64 4.25 -0.85 -11.32
CA GLY A 64 2.97 -0.75 -10.59
C GLY A 64 2.83 -1.67 -9.38
N CYS A 65 3.88 -2.39 -8.96
CA CYS A 65 3.82 -3.31 -7.83
C CYS A 65 3.47 -2.66 -6.48
N ASN A 66 3.73 -1.36 -6.32
CA ASN A 66 3.40 -0.61 -5.10
C ASN A 66 1.94 -0.11 -5.04
N THR A 67 1.06 -0.57 -5.93
CA THR A 67 -0.34 -0.13 -5.98
C THR A 67 -1.15 -0.48 -4.71
N ALA A 68 -2.38 0.02 -4.63
CA ALA A 68 -3.31 -0.37 -3.57
C ALA A 68 -3.80 -1.80 -3.83
N THR A 69 -3.70 -2.68 -2.83
CA THR A 69 -4.43 -3.95 -2.85
C THR A 69 -5.91 -3.62 -2.75
N THR A 70 -6.64 -3.82 -3.84
CA THR A 70 -8.11 -3.81 -3.81
C THR A 70 -8.58 -5.14 -3.25
N PRO A 71 -9.50 -5.16 -2.27
CA PRO A 71 -10.10 -6.40 -1.83
C PRO A 71 -10.81 -7.05 -3.03
N ILE A 72 -10.36 -8.25 -3.40
CA ILE A 72 -11.04 -9.05 -4.41
C ILE A 72 -12.25 -9.66 -3.73
N TYR A 73 -13.41 -9.03 -3.89
CA TYR A 73 -14.66 -9.62 -3.45
C TYR A 73 -14.96 -10.84 -4.32
N ASN A 74 -14.92 -12.01 -3.70
CA ASN A 74 -15.19 -13.26 -4.41
C ASN A 74 -16.72 -13.38 -4.62
N ILE A 75 -17.19 -12.93 -5.77
CA ILE A 75 -18.62 -12.85 -6.12
C ILE A 75 -19.32 -14.22 -5.94
N ALA A 76 -18.59 -15.32 -6.17
CA ALA A 76 -19.10 -16.67 -5.95
C ALA A 76 -19.52 -16.93 -4.49
N ILE A 77 -18.76 -16.42 -3.51
CA ILE A 77 -19.09 -16.56 -2.08
C ILE A 77 -20.35 -15.76 -1.76
N ILE A 78 -20.46 -14.54 -2.27
CA ILE A 78 -21.65 -13.68 -2.07
C ILE A 78 -22.89 -14.36 -2.65
N LEU A 79 -22.82 -14.82 -3.91
CA LEU A 79 -23.93 -15.51 -4.58
C LEU A 79 -24.33 -16.80 -3.86
N SER A 80 -23.36 -17.60 -3.37
CA SER A 80 -23.64 -18.82 -2.61
C SER A 80 -24.40 -18.54 -1.31
N SER A 81 -24.06 -17.46 -0.61
CA SER A 81 -24.72 -17.07 0.64
C SER A 81 -26.16 -16.61 0.42
N VAL A 82 -26.43 -15.94 -0.70
CA VAL A 82 -27.78 -15.50 -1.09
C VAL A 82 -28.64 -16.70 -1.48
N MET A 83 -28.09 -17.62 -2.29
CA MET A 83 -28.79 -18.85 -2.66
C MET A 83 -29.13 -19.72 -1.44
N PHE A 84 -28.20 -19.87 -0.50
CA PHE A 84 -28.44 -20.61 0.74
C PHE A 84 -29.58 -20.00 1.58
N ARG A 85 -29.64 -18.66 1.67
CA ARG A 85 -30.74 -17.94 2.33
C ARG A 85 -32.07 -18.17 1.63
N ILE A 86 -32.10 -18.16 0.29
CA ILE A 86 -33.33 -18.41 -0.49
C ILE A 86 -33.83 -19.84 -0.30
N ILE A 87 -32.93 -20.83 -0.27
CA ILE A 87 -33.28 -22.24 -0.04
C ILE A 87 -33.85 -22.42 1.37
N LEU A 88 -33.21 -21.84 2.40
CA LEU A 88 -33.71 -21.88 3.77
C LEU A 88 -35.05 -21.15 3.96
N ALA A 89 -35.34 -20.12 3.16
CA ALA A 89 -36.61 -19.39 3.21
C ALA A 89 -37.75 -20.11 2.47
N LYS A 90 -37.44 -21.15 1.66
CA LYS A 90 -38.42 -21.96 0.92
C LYS A 90 -38.81 -23.27 1.62
N ASN A 91 -38.01 -23.73 2.59
CA ASN A 91 -38.33 -24.86 3.48
C ASN A 91 -39.00 -24.36 4.76
#